data_AF-A0A496RM42-F1
#
_entry.id   AF-A0A496RM42-F1
#
_cell.length_a   1.000
_cell.length_b   1.000
_cell.length_c   1.000
_cell.angle_alpha   90.00
_cell.angle_beta   90.00
_cell.angle_gamma   90.00
#
_symmetry.space_group_name_H-M   'P 1'
#
loop_
_entity.id
_entity.type
_entity.pdbx_description
1 polymer ?
#
loop_
_entity_poly.entity_id
_entity_poly.type
_entity_poly.pdbx_seq_one_letter_code
_entity_poly.pdbx_strand_id
1 'polypeptide(L)'
;MTNREKLRLLIGDKNKIMVNDQFGVGDGSNKYFQLSMYPVRATTEVIVLNNSSQTRDIDYTIDNDTGLITMTSAPSNGAILKAQKYEYNAFSDDELDQILSDYGNDINMAAAHCCRALATNAAKFFVYWSGDEKVDKTKECQNFLRMAEAFEQKAKEEQAASLAVGVLRTEIYSENEDDYTGIYQD
;
A
#
# COMPACT_ATOMS: atom_id res chain seq x y z
N MET A 1 -2.56 -7.04 -15.87
CA MET A 1 -2.61 -6.70 -14.45
C MET A 1 -1.30 -7.15 -13.81
N THR A 2 -0.52 -6.22 -13.28
CA THR A 2 0.76 -6.49 -12.58
C THR A 2 0.52 -7.15 -11.22
N ASN A 3 1.57 -7.69 -10.59
CA ASN A 3 1.45 -8.26 -9.24
C ASN A 3 1.08 -7.19 -8.21
N ARG A 4 1.61 -5.97 -8.35
CA ARG A 4 1.24 -4.82 -7.52
C ARG A 4 -0.26 -4.48 -7.64
N GLU A 5 -0.79 -4.44 -8.86
CA GLU A 5 -2.23 -4.18 -9.08
C GLU A 5 -3.11 -5.28 -8.49
N LYS A 6 -2.70 -6.55 -8.61
CA LYS A 6 -3.39 -7.68 -7.96
C LYS A 6 -3.34 -7.56 -6.44
N LEU A 7 -2.18 -7.22 -5.88
CA LEU A 7 -2.00 -7.04 -4.44
C LEU A 7 -2.91 -5.94 -3.90
N ARG A 8 -2.93 -4.75 -4.53
CA ARG A 8 -3.84 -3.65 -4.19
C ARG A 8 -5.30 -4.11 -4.17
N LEU A 9 -5.71 -4.89 -5.18
CA LEU A 9 -7.07 -5.41 -5.27
C LEU A 9 -7.41 -6.37 -4.12
N LEU A 10 -6.49 -7.28 -3.76
CA LEU A 10 -6.69 -8.26 -2.70
C LEU A 10 -6.84 -7.63 -1.31
N ILE A 11 -6.04 -6.60 -1.02
CA ILE A 11 -6.04 -5.95 0.30
C ILE A 11 -7.06 -4.80 0.39
N GLY A 12 -7.75 -4.49 -0.71
CA GLY A 12 -8.71 -3.39 -0.78
C GLY A 12 -8.08 -2.00 -0.72
N ASP A 13 -6.79 -1.86 -1.05
CA ASP A 13 -6.07 -0.58 -1.05
C ASP A 13 -6.35 0.23 -2.33
N LYS A 14 -7.62 0.63 -2.47
CA LYS A 14 -8.11 1.46 -3.56
C LYS A 14 -7.77 2.92 -3.33
N ASN A 15 -7.61 3.67 -4.41
CA ASN A 15 -7.41 5.12 -4.35
C ASN A 15 -8.56 5.78 -3.62
N LYS A 16 -8.20 6.59 -2.62
CA LYS A 16 -9.13 7.43 -1.87
C LYS A 16 -8.86 8.88 -2.25
N ILE A 17 -9.92 9.68 -2.27
CA ILE A 17 -9.81 11.11 -2.56
C ILE A 17 -10.03 11.86 -1.26
N MET A 18 -9.07 12.70 -0.89
CA MET A 18 -9.24 13.72 0.13
C MET A 18 -9.62 15.04 -0.53
N VAL A 19 -10.57 15.77 0.06
CA VAL A 19 -11.02 17.08 -0.43
C VAL A 19 -11.03 18.10 0.71
N ASN A 20 -10.70 19.35 0.37
CA ASN A 20 -10.70 20.48 1.31
C ASN A 20 -9.89 20.23 2.60
N ASP A 21 -8.74 19.56 2.47
CA ASP A 21 -7.84 19.30 3.61
C ASP A 21 -7.12 20.58 4.00
N GLN A 22 -7.46 21.16 5.16
CA GLN A 22 -6.75 22.31 5.70
C GLN A 22 -5.63 21.83 6.60
N PHE A 23 -4.40 21.91 6.10
CA PHE A 23 -3.23 21.28 6.72
C PHE A 23 -2.26 22.28 7.36
N GLY A 24 -2.57 23.59 7.33
CA GLY A 24 -1.73 24.58 7.98
C GLY A 24 -2.24 26.03 7.92
N VAL A 25 -1.66 26.85 8.79
CA VAL A 25 -1.76 28.31 8.76
C VAL A 25 -0.34 28.87 8.80
N GLY A 26 -0.03 29.78 7.89
CA GLY A 26 1.25 30.47 7.84
C GLY A 26 1.49 31.30 9.08
N ASP A 27 2.73 31.32 9.55
CA ASP A 27 3.21 32.16 10.64
C ASP A 27 4.24 33.21 10.18
N GLY A 28 4.55 33.24 8.88
CA GLY A 28 5.58 34.10 8.28
C GLY A 28 7.00 33.51 8.30
N SER A 29 7.22 32.33 8.87
CA SER A 29 8.55 31.72 9.07
C SER A 29 8.64 30.23 8.72
N ASN A 30 7.64 29.43 9.10
CA ASN A 30 7.61 28.00 8.84
C ASN A 30 7.30 27.72 7.36
N LYS A 31 7.97 26.72 6.81
CA LYS A 31 7.83 26.26 5.42
C LYS A 31 7.33 24.82 5.30
N TYR A 32 7.25 24.10 6.41
CA TYR A 32 6.99 22.67 6.45
C TYR A 32 5.58 22.43 6.99
N PHE A 33 4.76 21.74 6.21
CA PHE A 33 3.37 21.47 6.55
C PHE A 33 3.00 20.05 6.15
N GLN A 34 2.26 19.36 7.01
CA GLN A 34 1.98 17.93 6.87
C GLN A 34 0.53 17.71 6.43
N LEU A 35 0.31 17.01 5.32
CA LEU A 35 -1.05 16.62 4.91
C LEU A 35 -1.66 15.61 5.89
N SER A 36 -2.99 15.62 5.97
CA SER A 36 -3.73 14.76 6.90
C SER A 36 -3.64 13.27 6.53
N MET A 37 -3.54 12.96 5.23
CA MET A 37 -3.43 11.60 4.72
C MET A 37 -2.22 11.45 3.81
N TYR A 38 -1.53 10.33 3.97
CA TYR A 38 -0.37 9.91 3.18
C TYR A 38 -0.30 8.36 3.22
N PRO A 39 0.39 7.71 2.27
CA PRO A 39 1.10 8.26 1.12
C PRO A 39 0.18 8.89 0.06
N VAL A 40 0.60 10.03 -0.50
CA VAL A 40 -0.09 10.80 -1.53
C VAL A 40 0.31 10.29 -2.90
N ARG A 41 -0.66 10.07 -3.79
CA ARG A 41 -0.39 9.70 -5.17
C ARG A 41 0.22 10.88 -5.92
N ALA A 42 1.39 10.67 -6.51
CA ALA A 42 2.12 11.70 -7.25
C ALA A 42 1.25 12.40 -8.29
N THR A 43 1.40 13.72 -8.40
CA THR A 43 0.74 14.66 -9.33
C THR A 43 -0.78 14.78 -9.20
N THR A 44 -1.38 14.24 -8.14
CA THR A 44 -2.84 14.32 -7.94
C THR A 44 -3.28 15.49 -7.07
N GLU A 45 -2.35 16.08 -6.31
CA GLU A 45 -2.65 17.15 -5.38
C GLU A 45 -2.89 18.51 -6.07
N VAL A 46 -3.80 19.29 -5.48
CA VAL A 46 -4.07 20.68 -5.85
C VAL A 46 -3.95 21.52 -4.59
N ILE A 47 -2.80 22.15 -4.41
CA ILE A 47 -2.50 23.00 -3.25
C ILE A 47 -2.90 24.45 -3.52
N VAL A 48 -3.54 25.07 -2.53
CA VAL A 48 -3.90 26.49 -2.55
C VAL A 48 -3.44 27.21 -1.29
N LEU A 49 -3.00 28.45 -1.46
CA LEU A 49 -2.64 29.38 -0.40
C LEU A 49 -3.60 30.58 -0.46
N ASN A 50 -4.43 30.80 0.56
CA ASN A 50 -5.48 31.83 0.54
C ASN A 50 -6.37 31.77 -0.71
N ASN A 51 -6.71 30.55 -1.15
CA ASN A 51 -7.46 30.26 -2.39
C ASN A 51 -6.71 30.55 -3.71
N SER A 52 -5.45 30.98 -3.67
CA SER A 52 -4.60 31.06 -4.85
C SER A 52 -3.95 29.71 -5.13
N SER A 53 -4.06 29.21 -6.36
CA SER A 53 -3.41 27.95 -6.75
C SER A 53 -1.89 28.05 -6.65
N GLN A 54 -1.26 26.99 -6.18
CA GLN A 54 0.19 26.86 -6.08
C GLN A 54 0.67 25.81 -7.10
N THR A 55 1.83 26.05 -7.70
CA THR A 55 2.41 25.17 -8.72
C THR A 55 3.48 24.30 -8.07
N ARG A 56 3.32 22.97 -8.24
CA ARG A 56 4.30 21.99 -7.79
C ARG A 56 5.67 22.26 -8.42
N ASP A 57 6.73 22.06 -7.64
CA ASP A 57 8.15 22.26 -7.98
C ASP A 57 8.53 23.72 -8.32
N ILE A 58 7.61 24.67 -8.14
CA ILE A 58 7.85 26.11 -8.23
C ILE A 58 7.55 26.77 -6.88
N ASP A 59 6.31 26.64 -6.41
CA ASP A 59 5.83 27.26 -5.18
C ASP A 59 6.02 26.33 -3.97
N TYR A 60 6.05 25.02 -4.20
CA TYR A 60 6.25 24.00 -3.18
C TYR A 60 6.79 22.68 -3.76
N THR A 61 7.39 21.86 -2.92
CA THR A 61 7.66 20.44 -3.17
C THR A 61 6.87 19.58 -2.19
N ILE A 62 6.70 18.30 -2.51
CA ILE A 62 6.01 17.32 -1.64
C ILE A 62 6.80 16.02 -1.61
N ASP A 63 7.01 15.50 -0.41
CA ASP A 63 7.35 14.10 -0.19
C ASP A 63 6.06 13.28 -0.25
N ASN A 64 5.91 12.47 -1.30
CA ASN A 64 4.68 11.70 -1.52
C ASN A 64 4.47 10.59 -0.49
N ASP A 65 5.52 10.05 0.12
CA ASP A 65 5.38 8.95 1.08
C ASP A 65 4.96 9.48 2.44
N THR A 66 5.57 10.59 2.87
CA THR A 66 5.26 11.19 4.17
C THR A 66 4.12 12.20 4.09
N GLY A 67 3.77 12.72 2.91
CA GLY A 67 2.80 13.81 2.74
C GLY A 67 3.30 15.17 3.20
N LEU A 68 4.62 15.33 3.40
CA LEU A 68 5.22 16.58 3.85
C LEU A 68 5.35 17.57 2.68
N ILE A 69 4.66 18.70 2.79
CA ILE A 69 4.77 19.85 1.88
C ILE A 69 5.89 20.77 2.37
N THR A 70 6.80 21.13 1.47
CA THR A 70 7.81 22.15 1.70
C THR A 70 7.58 23.34 0.77
N MET A 71 7.15 24.47 1.32
CA MET A 71 6.93 25.70 0.55
C MET A 71 8.26 26.38 0.19
N THR A 72 8.38 26.91 -1.02
CA THR A 72 9.59 27.65 -1.44
C THR A 72 9.79 28.92 -0.61
N SER A 73 8.70 29.62 -0.29
CA SER A 73 8.66 30.77 0.63
C SER A 73 7.71 30.52 1.80
N ALA A 74 8.07 31.03 2.98
CA ALA A 74 7.21 30.90 4.16
C ALA A 74 5.90 31.68 3.93
N PRO A 75 4.72 31.04 4.09
CA PRO A 75 3.46 31.74 3.95
C PRO A 75 3.30 32.85 5.01
N SER A 76 2.71 33.98 4.62
CA SER A 76 2.50 35.11 5.54
C SER A 76 1.67 34.72 6.76
N ASN A 77 1.86 35.42 7.87
CA ASN A 77 1.09 35.17 9.10
C ASN A 77 -0.43 35.21 8.83
N GLY A 78 -1.13 34.15 9.21
CA GLY A 78 -2.57 33.97 8.99
C GLY A 78 -2.97 33.45 7.61
N ALA A 79 -2.03 33.22 6.69
CA ALA A 79 -2.36 32.65 5.39
C ALA A 79 -2.77 31.17 5.52
N ILE A 80 -3.89 30.79 4.92
CA ILE A 80 -4.44 29.45 5.07
C ILE A 80 -3.92 28.54 3.95
N LEU A 81 -3.31 27.42 4.33
CA LEU A 81 -2.91 26.37 3.40
C LEU A 81 -3.98 25.29 3.33
N LYS A 82 -4.40 24.94 2.10
CA LYS A 82 -5.37 23.87 1.85
C LYS A 82 -4.95 23.04 0.66
N ALA A 83 -5.23 21.74 0.71
CA ALA A 83 -5.29 20.89 -0.47
C ALA A 83 -6.75 20.79 -0.89
N GLN A 84 -7.09 21.36 -2.06
CA GLN A 84 -8.45 21.30 -2.59
C GLN A 84 -8.85 19.85 -2.87
N LYS A 85 -7.92 19.09 -3.44
CA LYS A 85 -8.04 17.64 -3.63
C LYS A 85 -6.66 16.99 -3.70
N TYR A 86 -6.57 15.72 -3.32
CA TYR A 86 -5.48 14.81 -3.65
C TYR A 86 -5.95 13.36 -3.52
N GLU A 87 -5.27 12.45 -4.21
CA GLU A 87 -5.47 11.02 -4.04
C GLU A 87 -4.43 10.44 -3.09
N TYR A 88 -4.83 9.46 -2.29
CA TYR A 88 -3.95 8.73 -1.39
C TYR A 88 -4.33 7.25 -1.31
N ASN A 89 -3.36 6.45 -0.89
CA ASN A 89 -3.50 5.01 -0.66
C ASN A 89 -3.04 4.69 0.77
N ALA A 90 -3.24 3.46 1.22
CA ALA A 90 -2.67 2.98 2.47
C ALA A 90 -1.18 2.62 2.33
N PHE A 91 -0.78 2.18 1.13
CA PHE A 91 0.61 1.87 0.79
C PHE A 91 1.03 2.61 -0.48
N SER A 92 2.28 3.07 -0.52
CA SER A 92 2.88 3.62 -1.73
C SER A 92 3.18 2.49 -2.73
N ASP A 93 3.42 2.85 -4.00
CA ASP A 93 3.77 1.83 -5.01
C ASP A 93 5.12 1.16 -4.68
N ASP A 94 6.08 1.93 -4.15
CA ASP A 94 7.41 1.45 -3.77
C ASP A 94 7.33 0.52 -2.54
N GLU A 95 6.49 0.85 -1.55
CA GLU A 95 6.24 -0.05 -0.41
C GLU A 95 5.67 -1.39 -0.86
N LEU A 96 4.70 -1.38 -1.78
CA LEU A 96 4.11 -2.62 -2.28
C LEU A 96 5.10 -3.45 -3.11
N ASP A 97 5.91 -2.80 -3.93
CA ASP A 97 6.94 -3.49 -4.71
C ASP A 97 8.03 -4.08 -3.80
N GLN A 98 8.42 -3.38 -2.73
CA GLN A 98 9.34 -3.90 -1.72
C GLN A 98 8.76 -5.11 -0.99
N ILE A 99 7.51 -5.03 -0.52
CA ILE A 99 6.83 -6.15 0.15
C ILE A 99 6.74 -7.35 -0.80
N LEU A 100 6.38 -7.14 -2.07
CA LEU A 100 6.37 -8.22 -3.07
C LEU A 100 7.74 -8.86 -3.24
N SER A 101 8.80 -8.04 -3.31
CA SER A 101 10.18 -8.53 -3.41
C SER A 101 10.59 -9.36 -2.19
N ASP A 102 10.27 -8.90 -0.99
CA ASP A 102 10.60 -9.58 0.28
C ASP A 102 9.95 -10.97 0.38
N TYR A 103 8.81 -11.17 -0.27
CA TYR A 103 8.10 -12.46 -0.35
C TYR A 103 8.31 -13.19 -1.67
N GLY A 104 9.35 -12.87 -2.45
CA GLY A 104 9.69 -13.60 -3.68
C GLY A 104 8.59 -13.54 -4.75
N ASN A 105 7.83 -12.44 -4.78
CA ASN A 105 6.62 -12.23 -5.59
C ASN A 105 5.43 -13.15 -5.24
N ASP A 106 5.43 -13.82 -4.08
CA ASP A 106 4.24 -14.50 -3.56
C ASP A 106 3.19 -13.45 -3.13
N ILE A 107 2.19 -13.27 -3.99
CA ILE A 107 1.15 -12.25 -3.81
C ILE A 107 0.31 -12.52 -2.56
N ASN A 108 0.07 -13.78 -2.19
CA ASN A 108 -0.75 -14.09 -1.03
C ASN A 108 0.03 -13.79 0.27
N MET A 109 1.32 -14.14 0.33
CA MET A 109 2.16 -13.76 1.47
C MET A 109 2.32 -12.24 1.61
N ALA A 110 2.53 -11.54 0.49
CA ALA A 110 2.57 -10.07 0.47
C ALA A 110 1.22 -9.46 0.94
N ALA A 111 0.09 -10.01 0.51
CA ALA A 111 -1.24 -9.58 0.93
C ALA A 111 -1.47 -9.80 2.43
N ALA A 112 -1.02 -10.94 2.97
CA ALA A 112 -1.09 -11.19 4.40
C ALA A 112 -0.29 -10.17 5.22
N HIS A 113 0.93 -9.85 4.78
CA HIS A 113 1.75 -8.82 5.42
C HIS A 113 1.05 -7.46 5.42
N CYS A 114 0.54 -7.03 4.27
CA CYS A 114 -0.19 -5.77 4.14
C CYS A 114 -1.42 -5.72 5.04
N CYS A 115 -2.21 -6.80 5.11
CA CYS A 115 -3.36 -6.90 6.00
C CYS A 115 -2.97 -6.76 7.48
N ARG A 116 -1.83 -7.34 7.91
CA ARG A 116 -1.33 -7.15 9.28
C ARG A 116 -0.95 -5.70 9.55
N ALA A 117 -0.27 -5.04 8.62
CA ALA A 117 0.07 -3.62 8.74
C ALA A 117 -1.20 -2.73 8.81
N LEU A 118 -2.21 -3.02 7.99
CA LEU A 118 -3.52 -2.34 8.05
C LEU A 118 -4.23 -2.57 9.40
N ALA A 119 -4.18 -3.79 9.93
CA ALA A 119 -4.73 -4.10 11.25
C ALA A 119 -4.03 -3.30 12.36
N THR A 120 -2.69 -3.21 12.32
CA THR A 120 -1.92 -2.39 13.25
C THR A 120 -2.30 -0.92 13.16
N ASN A 121 -2.48 -0.38 11.95
CA ASN A 121 -2.91 1.00 11.78
C ASN A 121 -4.33 1.24 12.32
N ALA A 122 -5.28 0.33 12.03
CA ALA A 122 -6.64 0.39 12.54
C ALA A 122 -6.69 0.32 14.07
N ALA A 123 -5.80 -0.46 14.70
CA ALA A 123 -5.72 -0.62 16.14
C ALA A 123 -5.25 0.65 16.89
N LYS A 124 -4.57 1.59 16.22
CA LYS A 124 -4.16 2.87 16.82
C LYS A 124 -5.36 3.76 17.16
N PHE A 125 -6.49 3.57 16.49
CA PHE A 125 -7.69 4.35 16.72
C PHE A 125 -8.50 3.70 17.84
N PHE A 126 -8.66 4.43 18.94
CA PHE A 126 -9.48 4.00 20.07
C PHE A 126 -10.97 4.02 19.72
N VAL A 127 -11.76 3.25 20.46
CA VAL A 127 -13.22 3.34 20.41
C VAL A 127 -13.63 4.72 20.93
N TYR A 128 -14.28 5.52 20.09
CA TYR A 128 -14.78 6.83 20.47
C TYR A 128 -16.26 6.98 20.17
N TRP A 129 -16.87 7.94 20.86
CA TRP A 129 -18.27 8.33 20.66
C TRP A 129 -18.31 9.62 19.84
N SER A 130 -19.13 9.65 18.80
CA SER A 130 -19.44 10.83 17.99
C SER A 130 -20.93 11.12 18.14
N GLY A 131 -21.29 11.91 19.14
CA GLY A 131 -22.69 12.03 19.58
C GLY A 131 -23.18 10.70 20.14
N ASP A 132 -24.28 10.19 19.59
CA ASP A 132 -24.87 8.91 19.99
C ASP A 132 -24.27 7.69 19.25
N GLU A 133 -23.37 7.92 18.30
CA GLU A 133 -22.74 6.85 17.52
C GLU A 133 -21.42 6.39 18.16
N LYS A 134 -21.35 5.09 18.46
CA LYS A 134 -20.10 4.42 18.84
C LYS A 134 -19.33 4.02 17.58
N VAL A 135 -18.17 4.63 17.36
CA VAL A 135 -17.24 4.20 16.30
C VAL A 135 -16.29 3.16 16.87
N ASP A 136 -16.47 1.90 16.46
CA ASP A 136 -15.70 0.76 16.95
C ASP A 136 -14.76 0.19 15.87
N LYS A 137 -13.50 0.62 15.90
CA LYS A 137 -12.45 0.20 14.97
C LYS A 137 -11.91 -1.21 15.24
N THR A 138 -12.31 -1.85 16.34
CA THR A 138 -11.90 -3.21 16.68
C THR A 138 -12.33 -4.23 15.62
N LYS A 139 -13.54 -4.07 15.08
CA LYS A 139 -14.06 -4.96 14.03
C LYS A 139 -13.25 -4.87 12.74
N GLU A 140 -12.82 -3.66 12.38
CA GLU A 140 -11.98 -3.42 11.20
C GLU A 140 -10.63 -4.12 11.35
N CYS A 141 -9.97 -3.96 12.51
CA CYS A 141 -8.73 -4.66 12.84
C CYS A 141 -8.90 -6.20 12.77
N GLN A 142 -9.94 -6.75 13.40
CA GLN A 142 -10.22 -8.20 13.37
C GLN A 142 -10.47 -8.73 11.96
N ASN A 143 -11.12 -7.95 11.09
CA ASN A 143 -11.34 -8.33 9.70
C ASN A 143 -10.01 -8.42 8.94
N PHE A 144 -9.11 -7.45 9.11
CA PHE A 144 -7.79 -7.49 8.48
C PHE A 144 -6.94 -8.67 8.98
N LEU A 145 -6.97 -8.97 10.28
CA LEU A 145 -6.26 -10.15 10.81
C LEU A 145 -6.79 -11.45 10.21
N ARG A 146 -8.12 -11.60 10.10
CA ARG A 146 -8.73 -12.78 9.45
C ARG A 146 -8.36 -12.89 7.98
N MET A 147 -8.33 -11.76 7.26
CA MET A 147 -7.86 -11.73 5.86
C MET A 147 -6.40 -12.17 5.76
N ALA A 148 -5.54 -11.71 6.66
CA ALA A 148 -4.13 -12.11 6.68
C ALA A 148 -3.96 -13.62 6.87
N GLU A 149 -4.66 -14.21 7.85
CA GLU A 149 -4.65 -15.66 8.07
C GLU A 149 -5.13 -16.45 6.85
N ALA A 150 -6.19 -15.98 6.19
CA ALA A 150 -6.71 -16.60 4.97
C ALA A 150 -5.70 -16.57 3.82
N PHE A 151 -4.98 -15.46 3.64
CA PHE A 151 -3.94 -15.37 2.61
C PHE A 151 -2.72 -16.23 2.92
N GLU A 152 -2.28 -16.30 4.18
CA GLU A 152 -1.19 -17.21 4.60
C GLU A 152 -1.55 -18.67 4.35
N GLN A 153 -2.80 -19.06 4.64
CA GLN A 153 -3.27 -20.41 4.38
C GLN A 153 -3.27 -20.71 2.87
N LYS A 154 -3.75 -19.77 2.05
CA LYS A 154 -3.77 -19.92 0.60
C LYS A 154 -2.35 -20.01 0.00
N ALA A 155 -1.39 -19.24 0.51
CA ALA A 155 0.01 -19.33 0.08
C ALA A 155 0.60 -20.72 0.37
N LYS A 156 0.34 -21.28 1.56
CA LYS A 156 0.77 -22.65 1.92
C LYS A 156 0.17 -23.71 1.00
N GLU A 157 -1.11 -23.58 0.66
CA GLU A 157 -1.81 -24.48 -0.26
C GLU A 157 -1.20 -24.43 -1.66
N GLU A 158 -0.92 -23.25 -2.19
CA GLU A 158 -0.28 -23.06 -3.50
C GLU A 158 1.15 -23.63 -3.53
N GLN A 159 1.94 -23.43 -2.47
CA GLN A 159 3.28 -24.01 -2.35
C GLN A 159 3.24 -25.54 -2.26
N ALA A 160 2.34 -26.10 -1.45
CA ALA A 160 2.15 -27.55 -1.35
C ALA A 160 1.72 -28.17 -2.68
N ALA A 161 0.81 -27.52 -3.41
CA ALA A 161 0.38 -27.94 -4.75
C ALA A 161 1.54 -27.91 -5.75
N SER A 162 2.37 -26.86 -5.73
CA SER A 162 3.55 -26.76 -6.60
C SER A 162 4.57 -27.88 -6.34
N LEU A 163 4.79 -28.24 -5.07
CA LEU A 163 5.69 -29.33 -4.70
C LEU A 163 5.14 -30.69 -5.16
N ALA A 164 3.84 -30.94 -4.97
CA ALA A 164 3.21 -32.18 -5.40
C ALA A 164 3.32 -32.40 -6.93
N VAL A 165 3.13 -31.35 -7.73
CA VAL A 165 3.30 -31.41 -9.19
C VAL A 165 4.76 -31.69 -9.58
N GLY A 166 5.73 -31.10 -8.86
CA GLY A 166 7.15 -31.33 -9.09
C GLY A 166 7.59 -32.77 -8.83
N VAL A 167 7.07 -33.39 -7.76
CA VAL A 167 7.36 -34.79 -7.41
C VAL A 167 6.82 -35.74 -8.48
N LEU A 168 5.54 -35.59 -8.88
CA LEU A 168 4.93 -36.43 -9.92
C LEU A 168 5.69 -36.37 -11.25
N ARG A 169 6.23 -35.20 -11.61
CA ARG A 169 7.01 -35.06 -12.84
C ARG A 169 8.33 -35.81 -12.77
N THR A 170 8.97 -35.89 -11.61
CA THR A 170 10.26 -36.57 -11.44
C THR A 170 10.11 -38.08 -11.56
N GLU A 171 9.03 -38.65 -11.01
CA GLU A 171 8.73 -40.09 -11.08
C GLU A 171 8.51 -40.57 -12.52
N ILE A 172 7.80 -39.78 -13.35
CA ILE A 172 7.55 -40.12 -14.76
C ILE A 172 8.85 -40.18 -15.59
N TYR A 173 9.85 -39.36 -15.28
CA TYR A 173 11.12 -39.39 -16.02
C TYR A 173 12.02 -40.56 -15.61
N SER A 174 12.00 -40.99 -14.34
CA SER A 174 12.81 -42.13 -13.89
C SER A 174 12.36 -43.47 -14.48
N GLU A 175 11.08 -43.64 -14.82
CA GLU A 175 10.58 -44.91 -15.40
C GLU A 175 10.93 -45.10 -16.89
N ASN A 176 11.44 -44.07 -17.57
CA ASN A 176 11.72 -44.11 -19.00
C ASN A 176 13.22 -44.22 -19.37
N GLU A 177 14.14 -44.15 -18.41
CA GLU A 177 15.60 -44.24 -18.69
C GLU A 177 16.13 -45.68 -18.74
N ASP A 178 15.39 -46.68 -18.24
CA ASP A 178 15.87 -48.07 -18.20
C ASP A 178 15.74 -48.83 -19.53
N ASP A 179 15.11 -48.26 -20.57
CA ASP A 179 14.83 -48.94 -21.85
C ASP A 179 15.75 -48.55 -23.01
N TYR A 180 16.84 -47.82 -22.75
CA TYR A 180 17.81 -47.38 -23.78
C TYR A 180 19.21 -48.02 -23.62
N THR A 181 19.27 -49.35 -23.53
CA THR A 181 20.54 -50.13 -23.45
C THR A 181 20.87 -50.95 -24.70
N GLY A 182 20.39 -50.56 -25.87
CA GLY A 182 20.87 -51.08 -27.17
C GLY A 182 20.63 -50.03 -28.25
N ILE A 183 21.47 -49.80 -29.26
CA ILE A 183 22.32 -50.71 -30.02
C ILE A 183 23.40 -49.80 -30.64
N TYR A 184 24.66 -49.91 -30.22
CA TYR A 184 25.81 -49.49 -31.03
C TYR A 184 26.84 -50.61 -30.98
N GLN A 185 26.60 -51.64 -31.79
CA GLN A 185 27.65 -52.51 -32.31
C GLN A 185 27.68 -52.27 -33.83
N ASP A 186 28.69 -51.52 -34.27
CA ASP A 186 29.67 -51.86 -35.32
C ASP A 186 30.43 -50.62 -35.82
#